data_AF-A0A936SJ39-F1
#
_entry.id   AF-A0A936SJ39-F1
#
_cell.length_a   1.000
_cell.length_b   1.000
_cell.length_c   1.000
_cell.angle_alpha   90.00
_cell.angle_beta   90.00
_cell.angle_gamma   90.00
#
_symmetry.space_group_name_H-M   'P 1'
#
loop_
_entity.id
_entity.type
_entity.pdbx_description
1 polymer ?
#
loop_
_entity_poly.entity_id
_entity_poly.type
_entity_poly.pdbx_seq_one_letter_code
_entity_poly.pdbx_strand_id
1 'polypeptide(L)'
;MSSYLVRALVALALAAFLWAQLRAVAGRPQRRRAFGLGTAALVAFAALNGGLALGLGYGVLQIAIGIAGTALFAGAIIALVASFRAGEAGDQREQIAAAAREYRDRREQERKRR
;
A
#
# COMPACT_ATOMS: atom_id res chain seq x y z
N MET A 1 -10.98 11.27 27.81
CA MET A 1 -11.13 11.37 26.34
C MET A 1 -12.12 10.31 25.88
N SER A 2 -13.03 10.64 24.95
CA SER A 2 -13.95 9.66 24.35
C SER A 2 -13.17 8.57 23.62
N SER A 3 -13.55 7.30 23.80
CA SER A 3 -12.93 6.14 23.12
C SER A 3 -12.92 6.31 21.60
N TYR A 4 -13.99 6.90 21.05
CA TYR A 4 -14.09 7.22 19.62
C TYR A 4 -13.06 8.27 19.18
N LEU A 5 -12.81 9.28 20.01
CA LEU A 5 -11.82 10.32 19.70
C LEU A 5 -10.40 9.73 19.63
N VAL A 6 -10.07 8.82 20.55
CA VAL A 6 -8.77 8.11 20.53
C VAL A 6 -8.64 7.29 19.24
N ARG A 7 -9.66 6.53 18.86
CA ARG A 7 -9.67 5.75 17.61
C ARG A 7 -9.50 6.63 16.38
N ALA A 8 -10.15 7.79 16.34
CA ALA A 8 -10.00 8.75 15.25
C ALA A 8 -8.57 9.29 15.14
N LEU A 9 -7.96 9.67 16.27
CA LEU A 9 -6.58 10.16 16.31
C LEU A 9 -5.57 9.08 15.87
N VAL A 10 -5.73 7.84 16.36
CA VAL A 10 -4.89 6.71 15.95
C VAL A 10 -5.03 6.45 14.45
N ALA A 11 -6.25 6.45 13.92
CA ALA A 11 -6.49 6.28 12.49
C ALA A 11 -5.83 7.39 11.66
N LEU A 12 -5.90 8.66 12.10
CA LEU A 12 -5.22 9.78 11.44
C LEU A 12 -3.68 9.65 11.50
N ALA A 13 -3.12 9.25 12.64
CA ALA A 13 -1.68 9.04 12.77
C ALA A 13 -1.19 7.95 11.80
N LEU A 14 -1.92 6.83 11.71
CA LEU A 14 -1.62 5.76 10.75
C LEU A 14 -1.81 6.24 9.30
N ALA A 15 -2.83 7.04 9.02
CA ALA A 15 -3.05 7.59 7.68
C ALA A 15 -1.90 8.50 7.25
N ALA A 16 -1.44 9.39 8.14
CA ALA A 16 -0.29 10.25 7.90
C ALA A 16 0.99 9.43 7.65
N PHE A 17 1.19 8.35 8.40
CA PHE A 17 2.31 7.45 8.21
C PHE A 17 2.26 6.73 6.85
N LEU A 18 1.11 6.18 6.46
CA LEU A 18 0.95 5.54 5.15
C LEU A 18 1.10 6.54 4.00
N TRP A 19 0.63 7.77 4.19
CA TRP A 19 0.80 8.85 3.22
C TRP A 19 2.27 9.26 3.04
N ALA A 20 3.04 9.29 4.12
CA ALA A 20 4.48 9.50 4.05
C ALA A 20 5.18 8.37 3.27
N GLN A 21 4.81 7.11 3.55
CA GLN A 21 5.33 5.95 2.82
C GLN A 21 4.93 5.95 1.33
N LEU A 22 3.73 6.43 1.01
CA LEU A 22 3.25 6.57 -0.37
C LEU A 22 4.18 7.46 -1.21
N ARG A 23 4.75 8.51 -0.61
CA ARG A 23 5.68 9.42 -1.26
C ARG A 23 7.07 8.82 -1.42
N ALA A 24 7.50 7.97 -0.47
CA ALA A 24 8.81 7.33 -0.49
C ALA A 24 8.92 6.17 -1.51
N VAL A 25 7.80 5.58 -1.92
CA VAL A 25 7.79 4.42 -2.82
C VAL A 25 7.82 4.88 -4.28
N ALA A 26 9.03 5.16 -4.79
CA ALA A 26 9.29 5.32 -6.21
C ALA A 26 9.54 3.94 -6.85
N GLY A 27 8.85 3.63 -7.96
CA GLY A 27 9.13 2.44 -8.78
C GLY A 27 8.31 1.17 -8.52
N ARG A 28 7.42 1.12 -7.52
CA ARG A 28 6.52 -0.04 -7.27
C ARG A 28 5.03 0.35 -7.32
N PRO A 29 4.36 0.29 -8.49
CA PRO A 29 3.01 0.82 -8.67
C PRO A 29 1.94 0.10 -7.83
N GLN A 30 2.02 -1.22 -7.64
CA GLN A 30 1.09 -1.95 -6.77
C GLN A 30 1.23 -1.52 -5.29
N ARG A 31 2.46 -1.37 -4.80
CA ARG A 31 2.72 -0.96 -3.41
C ARG A 31 2.24 0.47 -3.15
N ARG A 32 2.43 1.36 -4.13
CA ARG A 32 1.89 2.72 -4.11
C ARG A 32 0.35 2.71 -4.04
N ARG A 33 -0.33 1.88 -4.83
CA ARG A 33 -1.79 1.72 -4.75
C ARG A 33 -2.25 1.20 -3.39
N ALA A 34 -1.55 0.22 -2.82
CA ALA A 34 -1.86 -0.33 -1.51
C ALA A 34 -1.82 0.75 -0.41
N PHE A 35 -0.77 1.56 -0.38
CA PHE A 35 -0.65 2.65 0.59
C PHE A 35 -1.66 3.77 0.36
N GLY A 36 -2.00 4.07 -0.90
CA GLY A 36 -3.05 5.05 -1.22
C GLY A 36 -4.43 4.60 -0.72
N LEU A 37 -4.82 3.36 -1.03
CA LEU A 37 -6.08 2.77 -0.58
C LEU A 37 -6.13 2.65 0.96
N GLY A 38 -5.03 2.23 1.58
CA GLY A 38 -4.93 2.13 3.04
C GLY A 38 -5.06 3.50 3.72
N THR A 39 -4.43 4.54 3.16
CA THR A 39 -4.58 5.91 3.66
C THR A 39 -6.04 6.38 3.57
N ALA A 40 -6.69 6.18 2.43
CA ALA A 40 -8.09 6.55 2.23
C ALA A 40 -9.03 5.80 3.21
N ALA A 41 -8.78 4.50 3.43
CA ALA A 41 -9.53 3.70 4.40
C ALA A 41 -9.39 4.26 5.82
N LEU A 42 -8.18 4.58 6.25
CA LEU A 42 -7.93 5.14 7.58
C LEU A 42 -8.55 6.52 7.77
N VAL A 43 -8.54 7.36 6.74
CA VAL A 43 -9.26 8.65 6.76
C VAL A 43 -10.77 8.44 6.90
N ALA A 44 -11.34 7.47 6.18
CA ALA A 44 -12.76 7.14 6.31
C ALA A 44 -13.10 6.64 7.73
N PHE A 45 -12.26 5.79 8.32
CA PHE A 45 -12.43 5.36 9.71
C PHE A 45 -12.25 6.49 10.73
N ALA A 46 -11.31 7.41 10.48
CA ALA A 46 -11.17 8.61 11.30
C ALA A 46 -12.41 9.50 11.23
N ALA A 47 -12.97 9.72 10.05
CA ALA A 47 -14.20 10.48 9.86
C ALA A 47 -15.40 9.81 10.57
N LEU A 48 -15.52 8.49 10.46
CA LEU A 48 -16.56 7.72 11.16
C LEU A 48 -16.46 7.90 12.68
N ASN A 49 -15.28 7.65 13.24
CA ASN A 49 -15.06 7.75 14.70
C ASN A 49 -15.13 9.20 15.20
N GLY A 50 -14.66 10.16 14.41
CA GLY A 50 -14.78 11.59 14.70
C GLY A 50 -16.24 12.04 14.73
N GLY A 51 -17.05 11.60 13.77
CA GLY A 51 -18.49 11.85 13.76
C GLY A 51 -19.20 11.30 15.00
N LEU A 52 -18.88 10.06 15.39
CA LEU A 52 -19.42 9.47 16.62
C LEU A 52 -18.95 10.20 17.88
N ALA A 53 -17.70 10.67 17.92
CA ALA A 53 -17.17 11.46 19.03
C ALA A 53 -17.88 12.82 19.19
N LEU A 54 -18.35 13.40 18.07
CA LEU A 54 -19.15 14.62 18.03
C LEU A 54 -20.64 14.38 18.34
N GLY A 55 -21.04 13.14 18.65
CA GLY A 55 -22.43 12.78 18.96
C GLY A 55 -23.32 12.66 17.73
N LEU A 56 -22.77 12.57 16.52
CA LEU A 56 -23.57 12.27 15.33
C LEU A 56 -24.18 10.87 15.48
N GLY A 57 -25.51 10.79 15.47
CA GLY A 57 -26.24 9.52 15.56
C GLY A 57 -25.95 8.62 14.35
N TYR A 58 -26.00 7.30 14.55
CA TYR A 58 -25.76 6.29 13.51
C TYR A 58 -26.87 6.31 12.45
N GLY A 59 -26.66 7.08 11.38
CA GLY A 59 -27.52 7.18 10.22
C GLY A 59 -26.92 6.55 8.96
N VAL A 60 -27.64 6.68 7.85
CA VAL A 60 -27.27 6.14 6.53
C VAL A 60 -25.85 6.60 6.11
N LEU A 61 -25.48 7.83 6.45
CA LEU A 61 -24.15 8.37 6.13
C LEU A 61 -23.01 7.63 6.84
N GLN A 62 -23.10 7.36 8.16
CA GLN A 62 -22.03 6.58 8.82
C GLN A 62 -21.97 5.15 8.31
N ILE A 63 -23.12 4.54 8.00
CA ILE A 63 -23.16 3.20 7.41
C ILE A 63 -22.44 3.20 6.06
N ALA A 64 -22.72 4.17 5.19
CA ALA A 64 -22.05 4.33 3.91
C ALA A 64 -20.53 4.55 4.08
N ILE A 65 -20.12 5.41 5.02
CA ILE A 65 -18.69 5.64 5.33
C ILE A 65 -18.03 4.34 5.83
N GLY A 66 -18.71 3.57 6.68
CA GLY A 66 -18.22 2.30 7.20
C GLY A 66 -18.01 1.25 6.11
N ILE A 67 -18.99 1.11 5.20
CA ILE A 67 -18.89 0.21 4.04
C ILE A 67 -17.76 0.66 3.11
N ALA A 68 -17.69 1.94 2.76
CA ALA A 68 -16.65 2.48 1.91
C ALA A 68 -15.26 2.30 2.53
N GLY A 69 -15.09 2.60 3.82
CA GLY A 69 -13.83 2.40 4.55
C GLY A 69 -13.40 0.94 4.57
N THR A 70 -14.35 0.02 4.76
CA THR A 70 -14.08 -1.43 4.73
C THR A 70 -13.68 -1.91 3.32
N ALA A 71 -14.36 -1.45 2.27
CA ALA A 71 -14.03 -1.78 0.89
C ALA A 71 -12.64 -1.26 0.49
N LEU A 72 -12.32 -0.02 0.88
CA LEU A 72 -10.99 0.57 0.67
C LEU A 72 -9.90 -0.23 1.40
N PHE A 73 -10.18 -0.65 2.63
CA PHE A 73 -9.25 -1.47 3.42
C PHE A 73 -9.01 -2.84 2.77
N ALA A 74 -10.07 -3.52 2.32
CA ALA A 74 -9.94 -4.77 1.58
C ALA A 74 -9.13 -4.59 0.27
N GLY A 75 -9.41 -3.52 -0.48
CA GLY A 75 -8.65 -3.16 -1.67
C GLY A 75 -7.16 -2.89 -1.37
N ALA A 76 -6.85 -2.26 -0.24
CA ALA A 76 -5.49 -2.04 0.21
C ALA A 76 -4.75 -3.36 0.48
N ILE A 77 -5.40 -4.32 1.16
CA ILE A 77 -4.84 -5.66 1.40
C ILE A 77 -4.56 -6.38 0.08
N ILE A 78 -5.54 -6.41 -0.83
CA ILE A 78 -5.40 -7.07 -2.13
C ILE A 78 -4.23 -6.47 -2.92
N ALA A 79 -4.14 -5.13 -2.96
CA ALA A 79 -3.04 -4.44 -3.64
C ALA A 79 -1.69 -4.70 -2.97
N LEU A 80 -1.65 -4.81 -1.64
CA LEU A 80 -0.43 -5.13 -0.90
C LEU A 80 0.05 -6.55 -1.20
N VAL A 81 -0.85 -7.54 -1.15
CA VAL A 81 -0.56 -8.94 -1.51
C VAL A 81 -0.08 -9.05 -2.96
N ALA A 82 -0.75 -8.35 -3.89
CA ALA A 82 -0.31 -8.29 -5.28
C ALA A 82 1.09 -7.65 -5.43
N SER A 83 1.43 -6.69 -4.56
CA SER A 83 2.76 -6.07 -4.58
C SER A 83 3.88 -7.01 -4.15
N PHE A 84 3.61 -7.94 -3.22
CA PHE A 84 4.59 -8.95 -2.81
C PHE A 84 4.84 -9.96 -3.93
N ARG A 85 3.76 -10.48 -4.55
CA ARG A 85 3.86 -11.39 -5.70
C ARG A 85 4.58 -10.75 -6.90
N ALA A 86 4.35 -9.46 -7.16
CA ALA A 86 5.03 -8.74 -8.23
C ALA A 86 6.51 -8.46 -7.91
N GLY A 87 6.86 -8.30 -6.63
CA GLY A 87 8.25 -8.17 -6.18
C GLY A 87 9.06 -9.45 -6.41
N GLU A 88 8.50 -10.60 -6.07
CA GLU A 88 9.12 -11.92 -6.31
C GLU A 88 9.37 -12.16 -7.82
N ALA A 89 8.40 -11.81 -8.67
CA ALA A 89 8.54 -11.93 -10.12
C ALA A 89 9.57 -10.93 -10.71
N GLY A 90 9.76 -9.78 -10.07
CA GLY A 90 10.78 -8.79 -10.43
C GLY A 90 12.20 -9.29 -10.13
N ASP A 91 12.42 -9.80 -8.93
CA ASP A 91 13.73 -10.34 -8.50
C ASP A 91 14.18 -11.52 -9.38
N GLN A 92 13.24 -12.39 -9.79
CA GLN A 92 13.54 -13.46 -10.74
C GLN A 92 13.97 -12.94 -12.12
N ARG A 93 13.30 -11.90 -12.64
CA ARG A 93 13.68 -11.31 -13.94
C ARG A 93 15.04 -10.63 -13.88
N GLU A 94 15.36 -10.00 -12.77
CA GLU A 94 16.65 -9.34 -12.57
C GLU A 94 17.79 -10.36 -12.44
N GLN A 95 17.58 -11.49 -11.76
CA GLN A 95 18.52 -12.62 -11.76
C GLN A 95 18.71 -13.22 -13.15
N ILE A 96 17.65 -13.44 -13.92
CA ILE A 96 17.74 -13.96 -15.29
C ILE A 96 18.50 -12.97 -16.19
N ALA A 97 18.25 -11.67 -16.07
CA ALA A 97 18.94 -10.63 -16.82
C ALA A 97 20.42 -10.47 -16.41
N ALA A 98 20.74 -10.69 -15.13
CA ALA A 98 22.13 -10.71 -14.64
C ALA A 98 22.87 -11.94 -15.17
N ALA A 99 22.27 -13.13 -15.07
CA ALA A 99 22.84 -14.37 -15.61
C ALA A 99 23.05 -14.30 -17.13
N ALA A 100 22.11 -13.69 -17.87
CA ALA A 100 22.23 -13.50 -19.31
C ALA A 100 23.37 -12.53 -19.69
N ARG A 101 23.63 -11.50 -18.88
CA ARG A 101 24.77 -10.58 -19.06
C ARG A 101 26.09 -11.29 -18.81
N GLU A 102 26.19 -12.03 -17.71
CA GLU A 102 27.40 -12.80 -17.39
C GLU A 102 27.73 -13.85 -18.47
N TYR A 103 26.70 -14.48 -19.05
CA TYR A 103 26.90 -15.43 -20.15
C TYR A 103 27.39 -14.77 -21.44
N ARG A 104 26.94 -13.56 -21.75
CA ARG A 104 27.44 -12.79 -22.91
C ARG A 104 28.88 -12.35 -22.70
N ASP A 105 29.22 -11.86 -21.51
CA ASP A 105 30.57 -11.40 -21.19
C ASP A 105 31.58 -12.56 -21.27
N ARG A 106 31.21 -13.76 -20.78
CA ARG A 106 32.05 -14.97 -20.93
C ARG A 106 32.26 -15.34 -22.40
N ARG A 107 31.20 -15.29 -23.22
CA ARG A 107 31.27 -15.57 -24.67
C ARG A 107 32.17 -14.59 -25.41
N GLU A 108 32.12 -13.30 -25.07
CA GLU A 108 32.99 -12.29 -25.68
C GLU A 108 34.45 -12.47 -25.29
N GLN A 109 34.73 -12.85 -24.04
CA GLN A 109 36.09 -13.14 -23.59
C GLN A 109 36.67 -14.41 -24.23
N GLU A 110 35.87 -15.47 -24.39
CA GLU A 110 36.30 -16.67 -25.14
C GLU A 110 36.58 -16.36 -26.61
N ARG A 111 35.78 -15.49 -27.23
CA ARG A 111 35.94 -15.10 -28.64
C ARG A 111 37.16 -14.19 -28.87
N LYS A 112 37.58 -13.42 -27.86
CA LYS A 112 38.81 -12.60 -27.91
C LYS A 112 40.10 -13.38 -27.62
N ARG A 113 40.00 -14.60 -27.06
CA ARG A 113 41.15 -15.47 -26.74
C ARG A 113 41.46 -16.53 -27.81
N ARG A 114 40.66 -16.59 -28.88
CA ARG A 114 40.94 -17.35 -30.12
C ARG A 114 41.42 -16.39 -31.20
#